data_AF-A0A534N283-F1
#
_entry.id   AF-A0A534N283-F1
#
_cell.length_a   1.000
_cell.length_b   1.000
_cell.length_c   1.000
_cell.angle_alpha   90.00
_cell.angle_beta   90.00
_cell.angle_gamma   90.00
#
_symmetry.space_group_name_H-M   'P 1'
#
loop_
_entity.id
_entity.type
_entity.pdbx_description
1 polymer ?
#
loop_
_entity_poly.entity_id
_entity_poly.type
_entity_poly.pdbx_seq_one_letter_code
_entity_poly.pdbx_strand_id
1 'polypeptide(L)'
;PRRAVLWRRHEPMGTESFLLSSDEGGWHLEGQVVGILDHKPAHVRYRIACDPAWRTLAAEISLDRVGAQRELHVTVRDGGSWWLEGQEDPRLRGCTDIDL
;
A
#
# COMPACT_ATOMS: atom_id res chain seq x y z
N PRO A 1 10.38 -23.46 -25.96
CA PRO A 1 11.42 -22.48 -26.36
C PRO A 1 11.77 -21.58 -25.17
N ARG A 2 13.05 -21.27 -24.95
CA ARG A 2 13.50 -20.39 -23.84
C ARG A 2 13.91 -19.03 -24.42
N ARG A 3 13.60 -17.94 -23.72
CA ARG A 3 14.04 -16.58 -24.04
C ARG A 3 14.67 -15.96 -22.79
N ALA A 4 15.72 -15.19 -23.00
CA ALA A 4 16.32 -14.33 -21.99
C ALA A 4 15.84 -12.89 -22.24
N VAL A 5 15.52 -12.18 -21.17
CA VAL A 5 15.10 -10.77 -21.20
C VAL A 5 15.96 -10.01 -20.21
N LEU A 6 16.43 -8.84 -20.61
CA LEU A 6 17.07 -7.87 -19.73
C LEU A 6 16.14 -6.66 -19.61
N TRP A 7 15.82 -6.27 -18.38
CA TRP A 7 14.96 -5.13 -18.10
C TRP A 7 15.68 -4.18 -17.15
N ARG A 8 15.51 -2.88 -17.38
CA ARG A 8 16.02 -1.81 -16.52
C ARG A 8 14.91 -0.79 -16.32
N ARG A 9 14.70 -0.38 -15.06
CA ARG A 9 13.78 0.70 -14.70
C ARG A 9 14.43 2.08 -14.93
N HIS A 10 13.65 3.06 -15.37
CA HIS A 10 14.16 4.34 -15.87
C HIS A 10 14.06 5.51 -14.87
N GLU A 11 13.27 5.39 -13.80
CA GLU A 11 12.97 6.51 -12.88
C GLU A 11 13.60 6.31 -11.48
N PRO A 12 13.98 7.39 -10.77
CA PRO A 12 14.56 7.28 -9.43
C PRO A 12 13.59 6.57 -8.48
N MET A 13 14.09 5.56 -7.78
CA MET A 13 13.31 4.89 -6.73
C MET A 13 13.10 5.85 -5.56
N GLY A 14 11.94 5.76 -4.92
CA GLY A 14 11.87 6.11 -3.52
C GLY A 14 12.64 5.09 -2.68
N THR A 15 13.18 5.52 -1.55
CA THR A 15 13.77 4.62 -0.55
C THR A 15 12.69 4.27 0.46
N GLU A 16 12.55 2.98 0.76
CA GLU A 16 11.64 2.47 1.76
C GLU A 16 12.37 1.92 2.97
N SER A 17 11.79 2.11 4.16
CA SER A 17 12.12 1.38 5.38
C SER A 17 10.84 0.94 6.04
N PHE A 18 10.72 -0.34 6.36
CA PHE A 18 9.54 -0.90 7.02
C PHE A 18 9.88 -1.98 8.05
N LEU A 19 8.94 -2.20 8.96
CA LEU A 19 8.91 -3.31 9.90
C LEU A 19 7.82 -4.28 9.46
N LEU A 20 8.16 -5.57 9.40
CA LEU A 20 7.19 -6.66 9.29
C LEU A 20 7.11 -7.38 10.62
N SER A 21 5.89 -7.55 11.14
CA SER A 21 5.60 -8.32 12.34
C SER A 21 4.36 -9.19 12.14
N SER A 22 4.10 -10.09 13.08
CA SER A 22 2.93 -10.96 13.06
C SER A 22 2.43 -11.28 14.47
N ASP A 23 1.14 -11.55 14.60
CA ASP A 23 0.50 -12.11 15.79
C ASP A 23 -0.53 -13.19 15.39
N GLU A 24 -1.43 -13.58 16.30
CA GLU A 24 -2.49 -14.56 16.02
C GLU A 24 -3.49 -14.10 14.95
N GLY A 25 -3.64 -12.78 14.78
CA GLY A 25 -4.54 -12.15 13.81
C GLY A 25 -3.97 -12.05 12.39
N GLY A 26 -2.65 -12.16 12.22
CA GLY A 26 -2.01 -12.20 10.91
C GLY A 26 -0.74 -11.34 10.83
N TRP A 27 -0.55 -10.66 9.69
CA TRP A 27 0.66 -9.93 9.36
C TRP A 27 0.44 -8.42 9.46
N HIS A 28 1.47 -7.70 9.93
CA HIS A 28 1.46 -6.25 10.07
C HIS A 28 2.70 -5.66 9.40
N LEU A 29 2.49 -4.67 8.54
CA LEU A 29 3.55 -3.90 7.91
C LEU A 29 3.42 -2.45 8.34
N GLU A 30 4.47 -1.86 8.88
CA GLU A 30 4.55 -0.43 9.17
C GLU A 30 5.80 0.14 8.51
N GLY A 31 5.64 1.12 7.63
CA GLY A 31 6.76 1.61 6.84
C GLY A 31 6.61 3.04 6.37
N GLN A 32 7.70 3.53 5.78
CA GLN A 32 7.76 4.82 5.15
C GLN A 32 8.54 4.76 3.85
N VAL A 33 8.07 5.50 2.85
CA VAL A 33 8.71 5.68 1.56
C VAL A 33 9.05 7.15 1.39
N VAL A 34 10.30 7.44 1.03
CA VAL A 34 10.73 8.78 0.61
C VAL A 34 11.09 8.72 -0.86
N GLY A 35 10.35 9.44 -1.71
CA GLY A 35 10.53 9.37 -3.16
C GLY A 35 10.09 10.62 -3.89
N ILE A 36 9.96 10.50 -5.22
CA ILE A 36 9.45 11.57 -6.09
C ILE A 36 8.06 11.15 -6.59
N LEU A 37 7.05 11.97 -6.30
CA LEU A 37 5.69 11.82 -6.82
C LEU A 37 5.29 13.12 -7.52
N ASP A 38 4.83 13.05 -8.76
CA ASP A 38 4.49 14.22 -9.59
C ASP A 38 5.62 15.27 -9.63
N HIS A 39 6.87 14.81 -9.81
CA HIS A 39 8.10 15.63 -9.83
C HIS A 39 8.41 16.39 -8.53
N LYS A 40 7.79 16.01 -7.40
CA LYS A 40 8.04 16.61 -6.09
C LYS A 40 8.50 15.56 -5.07
N PRO A 41 9.40 15.92 -4.13
CA PRO A 41 9.68 15.10 -2.98
C PRO A 41 8.39 14.78 -2.21
N ALA A 42 8.21 13.50 -1.90
CA ALA A 42 7.07 12.98 -1.20
C ALA A 42 7.51 12.00 -0.11
N HIS A 43 6.82 12.06 1.02
CA HIS A 43 6.95 11.14 2.14
C HIS A 43 5.63 10.41 2.29
N VAL A 44 5.65 9.10 2.11
CA VAL A 44 4.52 8.23 2.41
C VAL A 44 4.81 7.50 3.72
N ARG A 45 3.84 7.43 4.63
CA ARG A 45 3.87 6.49 5.76
C ARG A 45 2.66 5.59 5.67
N TYR A 46 2.83 4.32 5.97
CA TYR A 46 1.73 3.37 5.92
C TYR A 46 1.75 2.40 7.10
N ARG A 47 0.56 1.91 7.44
CA ARG A 47 0.34 0.69 8.22
C ARG A 47 -0.62 -0.21 7.46
N ILE A 48 -0.28 -1.48 7.29
CA ILE A 48 -1.12 -2.46 6.62
C ILE A 48 -1.29 -3.66 7.56
N ALA A 49 -2.53 -4.10 7.72
CA ALA A 49 -2.87 -5.35 8.39
C ALA A 49 -3.37 -6.36 7.35
N CYS A 50 -2.88 -7.59 7.42
CA CYS A 50 -3.30 -8.70 6.59
C CYS A 50 -3.71 -9.90 7.43
N ASP A 51 -4.61 -10.73 6.88
CA ASP A 51 -4.95 -12.03 7.45
C ASP A 51 -3.74 -13.00 7.40
N PRO A 52 -3.80 -14.17 8.07
CA PRO A 52 -2.70 -15.14 8.02
C PRO A 52 -2.35 -15.66 6.61
N ALA A 53 -3.27 -15.50 5.65
CA ALA A 53 -3.09 -15.85 4.25
C ALA A 53 -2.66 -14.65 3.38
N TRP A 54 -2.19 -13.57 4.01
CA TRP A 54 -1.69 -12.32 3.40
C TRP A 54 -2.74 -11.41 2.74
N ARG A 55 -4.04 -11.72 2.85
CA ARG A 55 -5.09 -10.85 2.30
C ARG A 55 -5.17 -9.57 3.10
N THR A 56 -5.25 -8.42 2.42
CA THR A 56 -5.36 -7.12 3.08
C THR A 56 -6.67 -7.03 3.87
N LEU A 57 -6.57 -6.60 5.12
CA LEU A 57 -7.70 -6.34 6.02
C LEU A 57 -7.90 -4.84 6.25
N ALA A 58 -6.81 -4.09 6.38
CA ALA A 58 -6.85 -2.65 6.55
C ALA A 58 -5.54 -1.99 6.10
N ALA A 59 -5.63 -0.72 5.72
CA ALA A 59 -4.47 0.12 5.51
C ALA A 59 -4.73 1.56 5.98
N GLU A 60 -3.74 2.15 6.63
CA GLU A 60 -3.66 3.58 6.91
C GLU A 60 -2.49 4.13 6.12
N ILE A 61 -2.71 5.16 5.30
CA ILE A 61 -1.68 5.74 4.44
C ILE A 61 -1.71 7.25 4.61
N SER A 62 -0.55 7.86 4.85
CA SER A 62 -0.39 9.31 4.81
C SER A 62 0.62 9.69 3.74
N LEU A 63 0.32 10.75 3.00
CA LEU A 63 1.20 11.36 2.01
C LEU A 63 1.44 12.81 2.42
N ASP A 64 2.72 13.17 2.57
CA ASP A 64 3.18 14.54 2.70
C ASP A 64 4.07 14.92 1.52
N ARG A 65 3.71 15.99 0.82
CA ARG A 65 4.51 16.60 -0.24
C ARG A 65 4.28 18.11 -0.27
N VAL A 66 5.14 18.83 -0.97
CA VAL A 66 5.03 20.30 -1.10
C VAL A 66 3.66 20.71 -1.65
N GLY A 67 2.87 21.35 -0.79
CA GLY A 67 1.54 21.88 -1.08
C GLY A 67 0.40 20.86 -1.01
N ALA A 68 0.63 19.63 -0.52
CA ALA A 68 -0.44 18.66 -0.32
C ALA A 68 -0.13 17.68 0.84
N GLN A 69 -1.07 17.58 1.76
CA GLN A 69 -1.13 16.51 2.76
C GLN A 69 -2.43 15.72 2.54
N ARG A 70 -2.34 14.39 2.60
CA ARG A 70 -3.45 13.48 2.40
C ARG A 70 -3.32 12.31 3.36
N GLU A 71 -4.46 11.82 3.81
CA GLU A 71 -4.60 10.57 4.55
C GLU A 71 -5.63 9.71 3.83
N LEU A 72 -5.46 8.39 3.92
CA LEU A 72 -6.36 7.39 3.39
C LEU A 72 -6.45 6.23 4.36
N HIS A 73 -7.68 5.93 4.79
CA HIS A 73 -8.06 4.80 5.62
C HIS A 73 -8.84 3.82 4.76
N VAL A 74 -8.32 2.61 4.68
CA VAL A 74 -8.88 1.50 3.92
C VAL A 74 -9.23 0.39 4.90
N THR A 75 -10.42 -0.18 4.74
CA THR A 75 -10.82 -1.41 5.43
C THR A 75 -11.43 -2.37 4.42
N VAL A 76 -11.13 -3.66 4.55
CA VAL A 76 -11.74 -4.73 3.78
C VAL A 76 -12.72 -5.44 4.71
N ARG A 77 -14.00 -5.40 4.35
CA ARG A 77 -15.08 -6.03 5.11
C ARG A 77 -15.46 -7.39 4.52
N ASP A 78 -16.34 -8.09 5.22
CA ASP A 78 -16.87 -9.39 4.83
C ASP A 78 -17.25 -9.44 3.33
N GLY A 79 -16.84 -10.52 2.66
CA GLY A 79 -17.02 -10.69 1.23
C GLY A 79 -15.96 -10.01 0.36
N GLY A 80 -14.93 -9.40 0.96
CA GLY A 80 -13.84 -8.75 0.22
C GLY A 80 -14.21 -7.36 -0.31
N SER A 81 -15.18 -6.70 0.33
CA SER A 81 -15.61 -5.35 -0.05
C SER A 81 -14.67 -4.32 0.53
N TRP A 82 -14.09 -3.48 -0.31
CA TRP A 82 -13.15 -2.43 0.07
C TRP A 82 -13.90 -1.14 0.42
N TRP A 83 -13.56 -0.56 1.56
CA TRP A 83 -14.12 0.68 2.08
C TRP A 83 -13.01 1.70 2.27
N LEU A 84 -13.11 2.82 1.55
CA LEU A 84 -12.17 3.93 1.60
C LEU A 84 -12.87 5.10 2.29
N GLU A 85 -12.27 5.65 3.35
CA GLU A 85 -12.86 6.77 4.11
C GLU A 85 -14.33 6.53 4.53
N GLY A 86 -14.63 5.28 4.90
CA GLY A 86 -15.97 4.88 5.34
C GLY A 86 -17.01 4.70 4.24
N GLN A 87 -16.62 4.75 2.95
CA GLN A 87 -17.49 4.45 1.81
C GLN A 87 -17.00 3.23 1.04
N GLU A 88 -17.90 2.30 0.70
CA GLU A 88 -17.56 1.18 -0.19
C GLU A 88 -17.13 1.72 -1.56
N ASP A 89 -16.05 1.18 -2.11
CA ASP A 89 -15.66 1.39 -3.51
C ASP A 89 -15.91 0.10 -4.32
N PRO A 90 -17.05 0.01 -5.04
CA PRO A 90 -17.40 -1.18 -5.81
C PRO A 90 -16.39 -1.53 -6.92
N ARG A 91 -15.53 -0.59 -7.32
CA ARG A 91 -14.52 -0.81 -8.38
C ARG A 91 -13.40 -1.73 -7.91
N LEU A 92 -13.22 -1.88 -6.60
CA LEU A 92 -12.19 -2.70 -5.98
C LEU A 92 -12.70 -4.11 -5.62
N ARG A 93 -13.94 -4.45 -5.98
CA ARG A 93 -14.47 -5.80 -5.75
C ARG A 93 -13.61 -6.85 -6.48
N GLY A 94 -13.24 -7.89 -5.74
CA GLY A 94 -12.37 -8.96 -6.23
C GLY A 94 -10.88 -8.70 -6.03
N CYS A 95 -10.47 -7.50 -5.63
CA CYS A 95 -9.12 -7.25 -5.15
C CYS A 95 -8.92 -7.93 -3.78
N THR A 96 -7.77 -8.56 -3.60
CA THR A 96 -7.39 -9.25 -2.36
C THR A 96 -6.26 -8.54 -1.61
N ASP A 97 -5.48 -7.74 -2.33
CA ASP A 97 -4.22 -7.17 -1.86
C ASP A 97 -4.16 -5.69 -2.24
N ILE A 98 -3.64 -4.87 -1.34
CA ILE A 98 -3.33 -3.46 -1.62
C ILE A 98 -1.94 -3.36 -2.28
N ASP A 99 -1.82 -2.47 -3.26
CA ASP A 99 -0.56 -2.09 -3.91
C ASP A 99 -0.40 -0.57 -3.76
N LEU A 100 0.77 -0.12 -3.30
CA LEU A 100 1.06 1.27 -2.94
C LEU A 100 1.99 1.95 -3.96
#